data_AF-W4QYJ3-F1
#
_entry.id   AF-W4QYJ3-F1
#
_cell.length_a   1.000
_cell.length_b   1.000
_cell.length_c   1.000
_cell.angle_alpha   90.00
_cell.angle_beta   90.00
_cell.angle_gamma   90.00
#
_symmetry.space_group_name_H-M   'P 1'
#
loop_
_entity.id
_entity.type
_entity.pdbx_description
1 polymer ?
#
loop_
_entity_poly.entity_id
_entity_poly.type
_entity_poly.pdbx_seq_one_letter_code
_entity_poly.pdbx_strand_id
1 'polypeptide(L)' 'MNQTTFGVHEIVDLRELINFKGSCLTEAKTRLSLVENPELKVLVEQSVQQGTSSVQQMQSLLTVAATQLKQEEVR' A
#
# COMPACT_ATOMS: atom_id res chain seq x y z
N MET A 1 -23.25 -0.65 -9.90
CA MET A 1 -21.94 -1.04 -9.32
C MET A 1 -22.24 -1.50 -7.90
N ASN A 2 -22.02 -2.78 -7.59
CA ASN A 2 -22.31 -3.33 -6.26
C ASN A 2 -21.47 -2.59 -5.22
N GLN A 3 -22.12 -2.08 -4.18
CA GLN A 3 -21.42 -1.48 -3.05
C GLN A 3 -20.84 -2.64 -2.23
N THR A 4 -19.54 -2.89 -2.38
CA THR A 4 -18.82 -3.80 -1.50
C THR A 4 -18.63 -3.09 -0.17
N THR A 5 -19.34 -3.56 0.86
CA THR A 5 -19.04 -3.23 2.26
C THR A 5 -17.83 -4.05 2.68
N PHE A 6 -16.82 -3.39 3.25
CA PHE A 6 -15.65 -4.10 3.79
C PHE A 6 -15.90 -4.58 5.22
N GLY A 7 -15.55 -5.84 5.48
CA GLY A 7 -15.55 -6.39 6.83
C GLY A 7 -14.37 -5.89 7.68
N VAL A 8 -14.48 -6.03 9.00
CA VAL A 8 -13.39 -5.69 9.95
C VAL A 8 -12.08 -6.41 9.59
N HIS A 9 -12.15 -7.69 9.22
CA HIS A 9 -10.98 -8.49 8.85
C HIS A 9 -10.30 -7.95 7.59
N GLU A 10 -11.05 -7.60 6.54
CA GLU A 10 -10.49 -7.03 5.31
C GLU A 10 -9.80 -5.67 5.56
N ILE A 11 -10.33 -4.86 6.48
CA ILE A 11 -9.71 -3.59 6.89
C ILE A 11 -8.40 -3.84 7.64
N VAL A 12 -8.35 -4.86 8.51
CA VAL A 12 -7.14 -5.26 9.22
C VAL A 12 -6.09 -5.79 8.25
N ASP A 13 -6.48 -6.74 7.38
CA ASP A 13 -5.61 -7.32 6.35
C ASP A 13 -5.02 -6.23 5.43
N LEU A 14 -5.83 -5.23 5.05
CA LEU A 14 -5.36 -4.10 4.25
C LEU A 14 -4.33 -3.23 4.99
N ARG A 15 -4.50 -3.01 6.31
CA ARG A 15 -3.51 -2.29 7.12
C ARG A 15 -2.19 -3.06 7.22
N GLU A 16 -2.28 -4.38 7.42
CA GLU A 16 -1.11 -5.25 7.47
C GLU A 16 -0.35 -5.24 6.14
N LEU A 17 -1.08 -5.31 5.01
CA LEU A 17 -0.49 -5.25 3.68
C LEU A 17 0.17 -3.89 3.39
N ILE A 18 -0.44 -2.78 3.82
CA ILE A 18 0.15 -1.44 3.71
C ILE A 18 1.46 -1.36 4.50
N ASN A 19 1.48 -1.85 5.74
CA ASN A 19 2.67 -1.87 6.58
C ASN A 19 3.77 -2.73 5.96
N PHE A 20 3.44 -3.94 5.51
CA PHE A 20 4.36 -4.83 4.82
C PHE A 20 4.96 -4.15 3.57
N LYS A 21 4.11 -3.56 2.72
CA LYS A 21 4.58 -2.87 1.51
C LYS A 21 5.44 -1.66 1.84
N GLY A 22 5.14 -0.95 2.93
CA GLY A 22 5.98 0.14 3.45
C GLY A 22 7.38 -0.32 3.83
N SER A 23 7.52 -1.48 4.49
CA SER A 23 8.81 -2.09 4.79
C SER A 23 9.59 -2.46 3.52
N CYS A 24 8.93 -3.09 2.54
CA CYS A 24 9.55 -3.39 1.24
C CYS A 24 10.00 -2.12 0.51
N LEU A 25 9.20 -1.04 0.56
CA LEU A 25 9.54 0.22 -0.09
C LEU A 25 10.74 0.90 0.57
N THR A 26 10.83 0.83 1.90
CA THR A 26 11.98 1.31 2.66
C THR A 26 13.24 0.55 2.25
N GLU A 27 13.16 -0.78 2.21
CA GLU A 27 14.26 -1.63 1.76
C GLU A 27 14.69 -1.31 0.31
N ALA A 28 13.73 -1.19 -0.61
CA ALA A 28 14.00 -0.86 -2.01
C ALA A 28 14.68 0.51 -2.17
N LYS A 29 14.26 1.52 -1.40
CA LYS A 29 14.89 2.85 -1.37
C LYS A 29 16.32 2.79 -0.82
N THR A 30 16.55 2.01 0.23
CA THR A 30 17.90 1.78 0.77
C THR A 30 18.79 1.05 -0.24
N ARG A 31 18.26 0.06 -0.96
CA ARG A 31 19.00 -0.60 -2.03
C ARG A 31 19.33 0.34 -3.18
N LEU A 32 18.41 1.23 -3.56
CA LEU A 32 18.62 2.19 -4.63
C LEU A 32 19.86 3.08 -4.40
N SER A 33 20.15 3.44 -3.14
CA SER A 33 21.35 4.23 -2.81
C SER A 33 22.66 3.43 -2.89
N LEU A 34 22.60 2.11 -2.95
CA LEU A 34 23.77 1.21 -2.97
C LEU A 34 24.03 0.57 -4.34
N VAL A 35 23.05 0.60 -5.25
CA VAL A 35 23.18 -0.02 -6.57
C VAL A 35 24.04 0.85 -7.49
N GLU A 36 25.17 0.28 -7.93
CA GLU A 36 26.08 0.92 -8.88
C GLU A 36 25.77 0.57 -10.35
N ASN A 37 25.27 -0.65 -10.60
CA ASN A 37 24.93 -1.07 -11.95
C ASN A 37 23.74 -0.25 -12.49
N PRO A 38 23.89 0.45 -13.63
CA PRO A 38 22.90 1.40 -14.11
C PRO A 38 21.58 0.75 -14.53
N GLU A 39 21.63 -0.45 -15.13
CA GLU A 39 20.42 -1.18 -15.53
C GLU A 39 19.62 -1.66 -14.32
N LEU A 40 20.32 -2.21 -13.32
CA LEU A 40 19.70 -2.61 -12.06
C LEU A 40 19.11 -1.40 -11.32
N LYS A 41 19.79 -0.25 -11.38
CA LYS A 41 19.30 0.98 -10.76
C LYS A 41 17.94 1.39 -11.32
N VAL A 42 17.78 1.37 -12.64
CA VAL A 42 16.50 1.67 -13.32
C VAL A 42 15.39 0.71 -12.87
N LEU A 43 15.69 -0.59 -12.74
CA LEU A 43 14.70 -1.57 -12.26
C LEU A 43 14.27 -1.31 -10.81
N VAL A 44 15.21 -0.91 -9.95
CA VAL A 44 14.92 -0.56 -8.56
C VAL A 44 14.12 0.74 -8.48
N GLU A 45 14.44 1.75 -9.30
CA GLU A 45 13.67 3.00 -9.40
C GLU A 45 12.22 2.74 -9.82
N GLN A 46 12.02 1.92 -10.85
CA GLN A 46 10.68 1.50 -11.29
C GLN A 46 9.92 0.77 -10.17
N SER A 47 10.61 -0.11 -9.43
CA SER A 47 10.02 -0.84 -8.30
C SER A 47 9.62 0.11 -7.16
N VAL A 48 10.43 1.11 -6.85
CA VAL A 48 10.13 2.16 -5.85
C VAL A 48 8.94 3.00 -6.30
N GLN A 49 8.88 3.40 -7.57
CA GLN A 49 7.76 4.17 -8.11
C GLN A 49 6.46 3.38 -8.04
N GLN A 50 6.46 2.14 -8.55
CA GLN A 50 5.29 1.26 -8.52
C GLN A 50 4.84 0.96 -7.09
N GLY A 51 5.80 0.68 -6.19
CA GLY A 51 5.52 0.44 -4.78
C GLY A 51 4.89 1.65 -4.08
N THR A 52 5.37 2.86 -4.39
CA THR A 52 4.80 4.12 -3.86
C THR A 52 3.36 4.30 -4.31
N SER A 53 3.09 4.13 -5.61
CA SER A 53 1.73 4.22 -6.15
C SER A 53 0.78 3.16 -5.55
N SER A 54 1.25 1.92 -5.37
CA SER A 54 0.45 0.88 -4.72
C SER A 54 0.09 1.23 -3.28
N VAL A 55 1.03 1.76 -2.49
CA VAL A 55 0.73 2.18 -1.11
C VAL A 55 -0.32 3.29 -1.08
N GLN A 56 -0.21 4.29 -1.96
CA GLN A 56 -1.18 5.39 -2.06
C GLN A 56 -2.59 4.89 -2.41
N GLN A 57 -2.68 3.94 -3.35
CA GLN A 57 -3.95 3.32 -3.72
C GLN A 57 -4.55 2.52 -2.55
N MET A 58 -3.73 1.71 -1.86
CA MET A 58 -4.18 0.95 -0.70
C MET A 58 -4.63 1.85 0.47
N GLN A 59 -3.94 2.97 0.71
CA GLN A 59 -4.35 3.96 1.71
C GLN A 59 -5.68 4.65 1.35
N SER A 60 -5.90 4.92 0.06
CA SER A 60 -7.15 5.46 -0.45
C SER A 60 -8.30 4.47 -0.21
N LEU A 61 -8.06 3.18 -0.53
CA LEU A 61 -9.01 2.10 -0.27
C LEU A 61 -9.32 1.95 1.22
N LEU A 62 -8.29 1.99 2.07
CA LEU A 62 -8.43 1.89 3.52
C LEU A 62 -9.28 3.04 4.08
N THR A 63 -9.16 4.24 3.53
CA THR A 63 -9.95 5.40 3.93
C THR A 63 -11.43 5.20 3.62
N VAL A 64 -11.75 4.67 2.43
CA VAL A 64 -13.12 4.32 2.06
C VAL A 64 -13.67 3.24 2.98
N ALA A 65 -12.91 2.14 3.18
CA ALA A 65 -13.31 1.02 4.01
C ALA A 65 -13.53 1.41 5.48
N ALA A 66 -12.61 2.19 6.06
CA ALA A 66 -12.74 2.68 7.43
C ALA A 66 -13.91 3.66 7.62
N THR A 67 -14.28 4.41 6.57
CA THR A 67 -15.44 5.30 6.60
C THR A 67 -16.74 4.52 6.60
N GLN A 68 -16.83 3.45 5.80
CA GLN A 68 -17.99 2.56 5.77
C GLN A 68 -18.22 1.88 7.12
N LEU A 69 -17.16 1.34 7.75
CA LEU A 69 -17.26 0.69 9.06
C LEU A 69 -17.86 1.62 10.14
N LYS A 70 -17.42 2.89 10.17
CA LYS A 70 -17.94 3.89 11.13
C LYS A 70 -19.42 4.22 10.89
N GLN A 71 -19.90 4.12 9.65
CA GLN A 71 -21.30 4.37 9.31
C GLN A 71 -22.22 3.21 9.75
N GLU A 72 -21.68 2.00 9.89
CA GLU A 72 -22.40 0.83 10.38
C GLU A 72 -22.50 0.80 11.91
N GLU A 73 -21.51 1.32 12.64
CA GLU A 73 -21.56 1.41 14.12
C GLU A 73 -22.58 2.44 14.66
N VAL A 74 -23.06 3.36 13.82
CA VAL A 74 -24.03 4.42 14.18
C VAL A 74 -25.48 4.01 13.85
N ARG A 75 -25.69 2.81 13.30
CA ARG A 75 -26.98 2.27 12.87
C ARG A 75 -27.51 1.21 13.82
#